data_AF-A0A4P5RTC0-F1
#
_entry.id   AF-A0A4P5RTC0-F1
#
_cell.length_a   1.000
_cell.length_b   1.000
_cell.length_c   1.000
_cell.angle_alpha   90.00
_cell.angle_beta   90.00
_cell.angle_gamma   90.00
#
_symmetry.space_group_name_H-M   'P 1'
#
loop_
_entity.id
_entity.type
_entity.pdbx_description
1 polymer ?
#
loop_
_entity_poly.entity_id
_entity_poly.type
_entity_poly.pdbx_seq_one_letter_code
_entity_poly.pdbx_strand_id
1 'polypeptide(L)' 'MIAYEAVISNSDLVVADGQEIEEIVWLTREELKSKCESGELLLPPIISVARAMINAWYGPAAESELSGQSWRN' A
#
# COMPACT_ATOMS: atom_id res chain seq x y z
N MET A 1 14.06 4.37 10.66
CA MET A 1 12.68 3.87 10.55
C MET A 1 12.62 2.49 11.18
N ILE A 2 11.57 2.19 11.94
CA ILE A 2 11.29 0.84 12.46
C ILE A 2 9.93 0.44 11.89
N ALA A 3 9.83 -0.75 11.31
CA ALA A 3 8.61 -1.25 10.69
C ALA A 3 7.79 -2.09 11.69
N TYR A 4 6.48 -1.96 11.63
CA TYR A 4 5.53 -2.72 12.44
C TYR A 4 4.38 -3.23 11.57
N GLU A 5 3.85 -4.40 11.90
CA GLU A 5 2.60 -4.92 11.38
C GLU A 5 1.57 -4.93 12.51
N ALA A 6 0.32 -4.62 12.19
CA ALA A 6 -0.77 -4.58 13.14
C ALA A 6 -2.07 -5.11 12.52
N VAL A 7 -2.93 -5.67 13.36
CA VAL A 7 -4.30 -6.07 12.99
C VAL A 7 -5.26 -5.19 13.76
N ILE A 8 -6.28 -4.69 13.07
CA ILE A 8 -7.35 -3.87 13.67
C ILE A 8 -8.69 -4.61 13.62
N SER A 9 -9.61 -4.25 14.52
CA SER A 9 -10.94 -4.87 14.62
C SER A 9 -12.10 -3.95 14.26
N ASN A 10 -11.82 -2.68 13.93
CA ASN A 10 -12.81 -1.62 13.75
C ASN A 10 -12.60 -0.83 12.45
N SER A 11 -12.29 -1.52 11.34
CA SER A 11 -12.02 -0.91 10.03
C SER A 11 -13.10 0.03 9.55
N ASP A 12 -14.37 -0.27 9.86
CA ASP A 12 -15.54 0.49 9.39
C ASP A 12 -15.68 1.87 10.05
N LEU A 13 -14.94 2.12 11.14
CA LEU A 13 -14.94 3.40 11.85
C LEU A 13 -13.73 4.27 11.50
N VAL A 14 -12.82 3.80 10.65
CA VAL A 14 -11.60 4.52 10.31
C VAL A 14 -11.91 5.61 9.30
N VAL A 15 -11.52 6.84 9.63
CA VAL A 15 -11.68 8.03 8.78
C VAL A 15 -10.39 8.83 8.77
N ALA A 16 -10.09 9.47 7.64
CA ALA A 16 -8.95 10.36 7.49
C ALA A 16 -9.15 11.65 8.32
N ASP A 17 -8.07 12.23 8.85
CA ASP A 17 -8.16 13.45 9.67
C ASP A 17 -8.31 14.73 8.84
N GLY A 18 -8.02 14.67 7.53
CA GLY A 18 -8.11 15.80 6.61
C GLY A 18 -7.03 16.87 6.79
N GLN A 19 -6.00 16.62 7.62
CA GLN A 19 -4.85 17.52 7.83
C GLN A 19 -3.54 16.89 7.36
N GLU A 20 -3.26 15.67 7.81
CA GLU A 20 -2.07 14.90 7.42
C GLU A 20 -2.43 13.82 6.39
N ILE A 21 -3.55 13.12 6.63
CA ILE A 21 -4.05 12.07 5.76
C ILE A 21 -5.31 12.57 5.06
N GLU A 22 -5.26 12.58 3.72
CA GLU A 22 -6.39 12.99 2.88
C GLU A 22 -7.39 11.83 2.69
N GLU A 23 -6.90 10.62 2.47
CA GLU A 23 -7.72 9.45 2.16
C GLU A 23 -7.19 8.18 2.85
N ILE A 24 -8.11 7.30 3.26
CA ILE A 24 -7.82 5.95 3.75
C ILE A 24 -8.66 4.97 2.94
N VAL A 25 -8.01 3.94 2.41
CA VAL A 25 -8.65 2.87 1.64
C VAL A 25 -8.20 1.50 2.16
N TRP A 26 -9.16 0.60 2.34
CA TRP A 26 -8.91 -0.80 2.62
C TRP A 26 -8.82 -1.56 1.29
N LEU A 27 -7.74 -2.30 1.09
CA LEU A 27 -7.49 -3.05 -0.14
C LEU A 27 -7.24 -4.51 0.17
N THR A 28 -7.91 -5.37 -0.58
CA THR A 28 -7.49 -6.76 -0.76
C THR A 28 -6.23 -6.84 -1.61
N ARG A 29 -5.56 -8.01 -1.62
CA ARG A 29 -4.40 -8.23 -2.50
C ARG A 29 -4.77 -8.05 -3.98
N GLU A 30 -5.94 -8.54 -4.37
CA GLU A 30 -6.45 -8.46 -5.75
C GLU A 30 -6.69 -7.01 -6.16
N GLU A 31 -7.32 -6.20 -5.29
CA GLU A 31 -7.53 -4.78 -5.54
C GLU A 31 -6.22 -3.99 -5.59
N LEU A 32 -5.27 -4.30 -4.69
CA LEU A 32 -3.95 -3.65 -4.69
C LEU A 32 -3.25 -3.88 -6.04
N LYS A 33 -3.21 -5.12 -6.52
CA LYS A 33 -2.64 -5.48 -7.83
C LYS A 33 -3.36 -4.73 -8.95
N SER A 34 -4.68 -4.81 -9.00
CA SER A 34 -5.47 -4.19 -10.07
C SER A 34 -5.29 -2.67 -10.14
N LYS A 35 -5.22 -1.99 -8.99
CA LYS A 35 -4.99 -0.53 -8.92
C LYS A 35 -3.57 -0.13 -9.30
N CYS A 36 -2.58 -0.97 -8.99
CA CYS A 36 -1.23 -0.76 -9.46
C CYS A 36 -1.12 -0.93 -10.99
N GLU A 37 -1.77 -1.95 -11.55
CA GLU A 37 -1.82 -2.21 -12.99
C GLU A 37 -2.54 -1.10 -13.77
N SER A 38 -3.63 -0.54 -13.21
CA SER A 38 -4.36 0.57 -13.84
C SER A 38 -3.65 1.93 -13.69
N GLY A 39 -2.65 2.03 -12.81
CA GLY A 39 -1.98 3.28 -12.48
C GLY A 39 -2.78 4.20 -11.55
N GLU A 40 -3.94 3.76 -11.05
CA GLU A 40 -4.72 4.49 -10.03
C GLU A 40 -3.96 4.58 -8.70
N LEU A 41 -3.10 3.60 -8.40
CA LEU A 41 -2.28 3.59 -7.19
C LEU A 41 -0.81 3.40 -7.53
N LEU A 42 0.00 4.42 -7.24
CA LEU A 42 1.45 4.34 -7.31
C LEU A 42 2.01 3.95 -5.96
N LEU A 43 2.71 2.83 -5.91
CA LEU A 43 3.37 2.38 -4.69
C LEU A 43 4.62 3.19 -4.37
N PRO A 44 5.07 3.22 -3.11
CA PRO A 44 6.36 3.79 -2.75
C PRO A 44 7.53 3.14 -3.54
N PRO A 45 8.67 3.86 -3.69
CA PRO A 45 9.84 3.32 -4.39
C PRO A 45 10.35 2.02 -3.77
N ILE A 46 10.94 1.13 -4.58
CA ILE A 46 11.46 -0.19 -4.14
C ILE A 46 12.44 -0.09 -2.97
N ILE A 47 13.22 0.98 -2.89
CA ILE A 47 14.20 1.19 -1.81
C ILE A 47 13.58 1.59 -0.46
N SER A 48 12.29 1.96 -0.44
CA SER A 48 11.64 2.48 0.77
C SER A 48 11.20 1.37 1.72
N VAL A 49 11.24 1.66 3.03
CA VAL A 49 10.69 0.76 4.06
C VAL A 49 9.21 0.49 3.84
N ALA A 50 8.45 1.49 3.36
CA ALA A 50 7.03 1.31 3.04
C ALA A 50 6.81 0.25 1.94
N ARG A 51 7.62 0.25 0.87
CA ARG A 51 7.52 -0.80 -0.16
C ARG A 51 7.90 -2.18 0.39
N ALA A 52 8.91 -2.25 1.25
CA ALA A 52 9.27 -3.51 1.90
C ALA A 52 8.14 -4.06 2.77
N MET A 53 7.44 -3.21 3.54
CA MET A 53 6.29 -3.60 4.35
C MET A 53 5.13 -4.12 3.49
N ILE A 54 4.80 -3.42 2.40
CA ILE A 54 3.74 -3.84 1.47
C ILE A 54 4.08 -5.18 0.82
N ASN A 55 5.32 -5.35 0.34
CA ASN A 55 5.76 -6.60 -0.28
C ASN A 55 5.71 -7.77 0.72
N ALA A 56 6.13 -7.55 1.97
CA ALA A 56 6.09 -8.58 3.01
C ALA A 56 4.66 -9.04 3.32
N TRP A 57 3.71 -8.10 3.42
CA TRP A 57 2.30 -8.41 3.64
C TRP A 57 1.63 -9.08 2.42
N TYR A 58 1.96 -8.63 1.21
CA TYR A 58 1.41 -9.19 -0.03
C TYR A 58 1.90 -10.63 -0.25
N GLY A 59 3.18 -10.89 0.02
CA GLY A 59 3.79 -12.21 -0.05
C GLY A 59 4.74 -12.38 -1.24
N PRO A 60 5.17 -13.63 -1.53
CA PRO A 60 6.25 -13.91 -2.50
C PRO A 60 5.99 -13.41 -3.94
N ALA A 61 4.72 -13.25 -4.32
CA ALA A 61 4.34 -12.77 -5.66
C ALA A 61 4.47 -11.25 -5.84
N ALA A 62 4.76 -10.50 -4.77
CA ALA A 62 4.79 -9.03 -4.79
C ALA A 62 5.74 -8.46 -5.86
N GLU A 63 6.91 -9.07 -6.03
CA GLU A 63 7.92 -8.59 -6.98
C GLU A 63 7.46 -8.71 -8.44
N SER A 64 6.69 -9.76 -8.77
CA SER A 64 6.18 -10.00 -10.11
C SER A 64 4.83 -9.33 -10.39
N GLU A 65 4.00 -9.15 -9.36
CA GLU A 65 2.61 -8.70 -9.53
C GLU A 65 2.38 -7.22 -9.21
N LEU A 66 3.18 -6.63 -8.31
CA LEU A 66 3.00 -5.22 -7.95
C LEU A 66 3.88 -4.32 -8.82
N SER A 67 3.23 -3.62 -9.75
CA SER A 67 3.87 -2.63 -10.62
C SER A 67 3.64 -1.19 -10.12
N GLY A 68 4.18 -0.20 -10.82
CA GLY A 68 4.04 1.22 -10.45
C GLY A 68 4.94 1.64 -9.28
N GLN A 69 5.54 2.83 -9.40
CA GLN A 69 6.30 3.48 -8.34
C GLN A 69 6.06 4.99 -8.40
N SER A 70 5.88 5.63 -7.24
CA SER A 70 5.57 7.07 -7.13
C SER A 70 6.74 7.99 -7.54
N TRP A 71 7.95 7.44 -7.68
CA TRP A 71 9.11 8.18 -8.18
C TRP A 71 9.56 7.64 -9.54
N ARG A 72 9.03 8.28 -10.60
CA ARG A 72 9.59 8.49 -11.95
C ARG A 72 8.46 9.05 -12.83
N ASN A 73 8.35 10.38 -12.88
CA ASN A 73 7.96 11.07 -14.11
C ASN A 73 9.22 11.35 -14.90
#